data_AF-A0A6P0VUA9-F1
#
_entry.id   AF-A0A6P0VUA9-F1
#
_cell.length_a   1.000
_cell.length_b   1.000
_cell.length_c   1.000
_cell.angle_alpha   90.00
_cell.angle_beta   90.00
_cell.angle_gamma   90.00
#
_symmetry.space_group_name_H-M   'P 1'
#
loop_
_entity.id
_entity.type
_entity.pdbx_description
1 polymer ?
#
loop_
_entity_poly.entity_id
_entity_poly.type
_entity_poly.pdbx_seq_one_letter_code
_entity_poly.pdbx_strand_id
1 'polypeptide(L)'
;MLEMLMEPLQYGFMQRAIITAILVGIVCASVGSYLMVQRLALLGDAISHSVLPGLAIAFIIGADIFVGAFIAGIVSTVVITWIRTRSQIKEDAAMGIVFSAFFALGITLITIVQQDNKIDLNHFLFGNILS
;
A
#
# COMPACT_ATOMS: atom_id res chain seq x y z
N MET A 1 7.39 -39.88 1.60
CA MET A 1 7.83 -38.75 0.75
C MET A 1 6.70 -37.77 0.45
N LEU A 2 5.52 -38.22 0.02
CA LEU A 2 4.34 -37.33 -0.16
C LEU A 2 3.79 -36.76 1.16
N GLU A 3 3.82 -37.53 2.26
CA GLU A 3 3.35 -37.06 3.57
C GLU A 3 4.20 -35.92 4.16
N MET A 4 5.53 -35.98 4.00
CA MET A 4 6.46 -34.92 4.43
C MET A 4 6.23 -33.59 3.68
N LEU A 5 5.64 -33.63 2.48
CA LEU A 5 5.24 -32.46 1.69
C LEU A 5 3.83 -31.95 2.08
N MET A 6 2.95 -32.82 2.59
CA MET A 6 1.59 -32.48 3.01
C MET A 6 1.50 -32.05 4.48
N GLU A 7 2.49 -32.39 5.31
CA GLU A 7 2.60 -31.99 6.72
C GLU A 7 2.51 -30.46 6.94
N PRO A 8 3.25 -29.61 6.20
CA PRO A 8 3.10 -28.16 6.36
C PRO A 8 1.72 -27.66 5.88
N LEU A 9 1.08 -28.32 4.90
CA LEU A 9 -0.25 -28.00 4.32
C LEU A 9 -1.43 -28.25 5.26
N GLN A 10 -1.21 -28.99 6.34
CA GLN A 10 -2.25 -29.25 7.34
C GLN A 10 -2.31 -28.19 8.45
N TYR A 11 -1.31 -27.31 8.58
CA TYR A 11 -1.40 -26.24 9.55
C TYR A 11 -2.48 -25.22 9.17
N GLY A 12 -3.37 -24.92 10.12
CA GLY A 12 -4.48 -23.99 9.92
C GLY A 12 -4.06 -22.59 9.49
N PHE A 13 -2.86 -22.13 9.88
CA PHE A 13 -2.30 -20.86 9.40
C PHE A 13 -2.01 -20.91 7.89
N MET A 14 -1.50 -22.04 7.38
CA MET A 14 -1.10 -22.15 5.98
C MET A 14 -2.32 -22.28 5.06
N GLN A 15 -3.37 -22.95 5.53
CA GLN A 15 -4.66 -22.98 4.81
C GLN A 15 -5.28 -21.59 4.72
N ARG A 16 -5.30 -20.83 5.82
CA ARG A 16 -5.77 -19.44 5.81
C ARG A 16 -4.94 -18.57 4.88
N ALA A 17 -3.61 -18.68 4.95
CA ALA A 17 -2.71 -17.93 4.07
C ALA A 17 -2.95 -18.25 2.58
N ILE A 18 -3.15 -19.52 2.22
CA ILE A 18 -3.46 -19.93 0.84
C ILE A 18 -4.81 -19.37 0.39
N ILE A 19 -5.86 -19.44 1.23
CA ILE A 19 -7.17 -18.88 0.90
C ILE A 19 -7.07 -17.36 0.69
N THR A 20 -6.40 -16.65 1.60
CA THR A 20 -6.19 -15.21 1.49
C THR A 20 -5.37 -14.87 0.24
N ALA A 21 -4.31 -15.62 -0.07
CA ALA A 21 -3.49 -15.41 -1.26
C ALA A 21 -4.29 -15.61 -2.57
N ILE A 22 -5.16 -16.63 -2.63
CA ILE A 22 -6.04 -16.85 -3.78
C ILE A 22 -7.03 -15.69 -3.93
N LEU A 23 -7.68 -15.27 -2.84
CA LEU A 23 -8.63 -14.15 -2.87
C LEU A 23 -7.96 -12.85 -3.31
N VAL A 24 -6.82 -12.51 -2.72
CA VAL A 24 -6.03 -11.31 -3.08
C VAL A 24 -5.55 -11.41 -4.53
N GLY A 25 -5.10 -12.59 -4.98
CA GLY A 25 -4.68 -12.82 -6.35
C GLY A 25 -5.79 -12.56 -7.38
N ILE A 26 -7.01 -13.03 -7.11
CA ILE A 26 -8.18 -12.79 -7.97
C ILE A 26 -8.49 -11.28 -8.03
N VAL A 27 -8.52 -10.61 -6.88
CA VAL A 27 -8.82 -9.17 -6.82
C VAL A 27 -7.75 -8.35 -7.54
N CYS A 28 -6.46 -8.63 -7.30
CA CYS A 28 -5.36 -7.93 -7.97
C CYS A 28 -5.37 -8.17 -9.49
N ALA A 29 -5.66 -9.39 -9.95
CA ALA A 29 -5.74 -9.68 -11.39
C ALA A 29 -6.89 -8.92 -12.08
N SER A 30 -8.08 -8.88 -11.44
CA SER A 30 -9.23 -8.14 -11.97
C SER A 30 -8.99 -6.63 -11.97
N VAL A 31 -8.50 -6.07 -10.88
CA VAL A 31 -8.24 -4.61 -10.77
C VAL A 31 -7.08 -4.21 -11.68
N GLY A 32 -5.99 -4.99 -11.72
CA GLY A 32 -4.82 -4.71 -12.54
C GLY A 32 -5.12 -4.73 -14.04
N SER A 33 -5.90 -5.72 -14.51
CA SER A 33 -6.33 -5.77 -15.93
C SER A 33 -7.22 -4.58 -16.30
N TYR A 34 -8.12 -4.16 -15.41
CA TYR A 34 -8.96 -2.97 -15.62
C TYR A 34 -8.15 -1.68 -15.69
N LEU A 35 -7.21 -1.47 -14.76
CA LEU A 35 -6.33 -0.29 -14.73
C LEU A 35 -5.44 -0.21 -15.98
N MET A 36 -4.99 -1.36 -16.49
CA MET A 36 -4.15 -1.43 -17.68
C MET A 36 -4.88 -0.92 -18.93
N VAL A 37 -6.15 -1.33 -19.12
CA VAL A 37 -6.98 -0.87 -20.25
C VAL A 37 -7.25 0.64 -20.17
N GLN A 38 -7.36 1.19 -18.96
CA GLN A 38 -7.55 2.62 -18.75
C GLN A 38 -6.28 3.47 -18.91
N ARG A 39 -5.11 2.86 -19.22
CA ARG A 39 -3.80 3.53 -19.22
C ARG A 39 -3.45 4.16 -17.87
N LEU A 40 -4.06 3.69 -16.78
CA LEU A 40 -3.79 4.11 -15.41
C LEU A 40 -2.85 3.12 -14.70
N ALA A 41 -1.95 2.48 -15.44
CA ALA A 41 -1.03 1.49 -14.89
C ALA A 41 -0.12 2.08 -13.79
N LEU A 42 0.20 3.37 -13.88
CA LEU A 42 0.99 4.11 -12.89
C LEU A 42 0.21 4.45 -11.60
N LEU A 43 -1.11 4.32 -11.59
CA LEU A 43 -1.94 4.65 -10.44
C LEU A 43 -1.64 3.73 -9.25
N GLY A 44 -1.40 2.44 -9.51
CA GLY A 44 -1.08 1.47 -8.45
C GLY A 44 0.25 1.77 -7.74
N ASP A 45 1.26 2.18 -8.50
CA ASP A 45 2.56 2.58 -7.95
C ASP A 45 2.44 3.90 -7.16
N ALA A 46 1.72 4.87 -7.74
CA ALA A 46 1.45 6.15 -7.10
C ALA A 46 0.74 5.99 -5.74
N ILE A 47 -0.29 5.15 -5.66
CA ILE A 47 -1.03 4.90 -4.41
C ILE A 47 -0.12 4.23 -3.37
N SER A 48 0.64 3.21 -3.77
CA SER A 48 1.49 2.44 -2.84
C SER A 48 2.51 3.33 -2.12
N HIS A 49 3.07 4.30 -2.82
CA HIS A 49 4.07 5.23 -2.26
C HIS A 49 3.43 6.46 -1.60
N SER A 50 2.22 6.84 -2.00
CA SER A 50 1.49 7.95 -1.36
C SER A 50 0.88 7.56 0.00
N VAL A 51 0.81 6.27 0.31
CA VAL A 51 0.31 5.75 1.58
C VAL A 51 1.34 5.90 2.71
N LEU A 52 2.65 5.95 2.41
CA LEU A 52 3.75 6.13 3.38
C LEU A 52 3.57 7.29 4.38
N PRO A 53 3.24 8.53 3.96
CA PRO A 53 2.98 9.62 4.91
C PRO A 53 1.82 9.31 5.86
N GLY A 54 0.80 8.57 5.43
CA GLY A 54 -0.30 8.12 6.28
C GLY A 54 0.13 7.18 7.41
N LEU A 55 1.02 6.24 7.10
CA LEU A 55 1.60 5.35 8.11
C LEU A 55 2.38 6.15 9.14
N ALA A 56 3.21 7.09 8.67
CA ALA A 56 4.03 7.91 9.56
C ALA A 56 3.19 8.82 10.47
N ILE A 57 2.13 9.44 9.95
CA ILE A 57 1.21 10.28 10.74
C ILE A 57 0.45 9.43 11.77
N ALA A 58 -0.09 8.29 11.39
CA ALA A 58 -0.80 7.42 12.33
C ALA A 58 0.12 6.91 13.45
N PHE A 59 1.37 6.62 13.10
CA PHE A 59 2.38 6.25 14.10
C PHE A 59 2.65 7.38 15.11
N ILE A 60 2.81 8.62 14.65
CA ILE A 60 3.04 9.78 15.54
C ILE A 60 1.86 10.00 16.49
N ILE A 61 0.63 9.81 16.00
CA ILE A 61 -0.60 10.03 16.79
C ILE A 61 -0.89 8.84 17.72
N GLY A 62 -0.21 7.69 17.56
CA GLY A 62 -0.52 6.45 18.27
C GLY A 62 -1.85 5.84 17.85
N ALA A 63 -2.33 6.15 16.64
CA ALA A 63 -3.55 5.61 16.06
C ALA A 63 -3.26 4.30 15.31
N ASP A 64 -4.32 3.60 14.91
CA ASP A 64 -4.20 2.37 14.11
C ASP A 64 -3.56 2.68 12.74
N ILE A 65 -2.44 2.01 12.46
CA ILE A 65 -1.64 2.18 11.24
C ILE A 65 -2.46 1.85 9.99
N PHE A 66 -3.35 0.85 10.07
CA PHE A 66 -4.19 0.47 8.94
C PHE A 66 -5.17 1.58 8.57
N VAL A 67 -5.74 2.26 9.57
CA VAL A 67 -6.65 3.39 9.37
C VAL A 67 -5.89 4.58 8.77
N GLY A 68 -4.69 4.87 9.26
CA GLY A 68 -3.81 5.90 8.70
C GLY A 68 -3.46 5.66 7.24
N ALA A 69 -3.06 4.43 6.92
CA ALA A 69 -2.74 4.01 5.56
C ALA A 69 -3.94 4.14 4.62
N PHE A 70 -5.11 3.70 5.07
CA PHE A 70 -6.35 3.77 4.30
C PHE A 70 -6.78 5.21 4.01
N ILE A 71 -6.76 6.08 5.02
CA ILE A 71 -7.09 7.50 4.87
C ILE A 71 -6.12 8.18 3.90
N ALA A 72 -4.81 7.96 4.05
CA ALA A 72 -3.84 8.56 3.14
C ALA A 72 -3.97 8.05 1.70
N GLY A 73 -4.28 6.78 1.51
CA GLY A 73 -4.62 6.21 0.20
C GLY A 73 -5.78 6.95 -0.45
N ILE A 74 -6.90 7.10 0.26
CA ILE A 74 -8.08 7.83 -0.24
C ILE A 74 -7.74 9.29 -0.56
N VAL A 75 -7.04 9.98 0.35
CA VAL A 75 -6.64 11.38 0.15
C VAL A 75 -5.77 11.50 -1.10
N SER A 76 -4.79 10.61 -1.28
CA SER A 76 -3.91 10.64 -2.45
C SER A 76 -4.69 10.41 -3.76
N THR A 77 -5.61 9.45 -3.80
CA THR A 77 -6.47 9.21 -4.97
C THR A 77 -7.33 10.43 -5.27
N VAL A 78 -7.95 11.04 -4.27
CA VAL A 78 -8.77 12.26 -4.43
C VAL A 78 -7.94 13.41 -4.98
N VAL A 79 -6.73 13.63 -4.47
CA VAL A 79 -5.83 14.69 -4.95
C VAL A 79 -5.41 14.43 -6.40
N ILE A 80 -5.07 13.19 -6.76
CA ILE A 80 -4.76 12.80 -8.15
C ILE A 80 -5.95 13.07 -9.06
N THR A 81 -7.15 12.63 -8.69
CA THR A 81 -8.38 12.85 -9.48
C THR A 81 -8.73 14.33 -9.60
N TRP A 82 -8.51 15.12 -8.55
CA TRP A 82 -8.74 16.56 -8.58
C TRP A 82 -7.79 17.26 -9.56
N ILE A 83 -6.49 16.95 -9.50
CA ILE A 83 -5.50 17.52 -10.41
C ILE A 83 -5.79 17.10 -11.85
N ARG A 84 -6.17 15.84 -12.07
CA ARG A 84 -6.56 15.30 -13.38
C ARG A 84 -7.77 16.03 -13.97
N THR A 85 -8.79 16.35 -13.16
CA THR A 85 -10.04 16.96 -13.65
C THR A 85 -9.95 18.47 -13.86
N ARG A 86 -9.07 19.16 -13.13
CA ARG A 86 -8.91 20.62 -13.21
C ARG A 86 -7.82 21.09 -14.16
N SER A 87 -6.86 20.23 -14.52
CA SER A 87 -5.68 20.65 -15.27
C SER A 87 -5.56 19.90 -16.60
N GLN A 88 -5.11 20.58 -17.66
CA GLN A 88 -4.88 19.99 -19.00
C GLN A 88 -3.58 19.17 -19.11
N ILE A 89 -3.03 18.72 -17.98
CA ILE A 89 -1.79 17.94 -17.91
C ILE A 89 -2.09 16.47 -18.16
N LYS A 90 -1.13 15.75 -18.77
CA LYS A 90 -1.20 14.30 -18.96
C LYS A 90 -1.43 13.62 -17.61
N GLU A 91 -2.27 12.58 -17.62
CA GLU A 91 -2.65 11.81 -16.43
C GLU A 91 -1.42 11.28 -15.68
N ASP A 92 -0.43 10.81 -16.42
CA ASP A 92 0.87 10.34 -15.90
C ASP A 92 1.65 11.42 -15.16
N ALA A 93 1.58 12.68 -15.62
CA ALA A 93 2.27 13.79 -14.98
C ALA A 93 1.59 14.18 -13.67
N ALA A 94 0.26 14.19 -13.63
CA ALA A 94 -0.49 14.45 -12.39
C ALA A 94 -0.19 13.37 -11.33
N MET A 95 -0.19 12.09 -11.72
CA MET A 95 0.17 10.99 -10.84
C MET A 95 1.61 11.11 -10.32
N GLY A 96 2.57 11.44 -11.20
CA GLY A 96 3.97 11.63 -10.84
C GLY A 96 4.21 12.78 -9.84
N ILE A 97 3.53 13.91 -10.01
CA ILE A 97 3.65 15.06 -9.09
C ILE A 97 3.15 14.70 -7.68
N VAL A 98 1.98 14.07 -7.58
CA VAL A 98 1.41 13.68 -6.28
C VAL A 98 2.26 12.62 -5.62
N PHE A 99 2.69 11.61 -6.38
CA PHE A 99 3.61 10.58 -5.93
C PHE A 99 4.88 11.18 -5.31
N SER A 100 5.60 12.04 -6.04
CA SER A 100 6.86 12.61 -5.54
C SER A 100 6.65 13.48 -4.31
N ALA A 101 5.56 14.25 -4.26
CA ALA A 101 5.23 15.10 -3.11
C ALA A 101 4.93 14.26 -1.86
N PHE A 102 4.03 13.28 -1.97
CA PHE A 102 3.64 12.44 -0.84
C PHE A 102 4.78 11.52 -0.38
N PHE A 103 5.58 10.99 -1.31
CA PHE A 103 6.73 10.16 -0.99
C PHE A 103 7.80 10.96 -0.24
N ALA A 104 8.16 12.16 -0.73
CA ALA A 104 9.11 13.04 -0.04
C ALA A 104 8.62 13.42 1.36
N LEU A 105 7.33 13.72 1.50
CA LEU A 105 6.69 14.04 2.79
C LEU A 105 6.77 12.83 3.74
N GLY A 106 6.40 11.64 3.26
CA GLY A 106 6.43 10.40 4.03
C GLY A 106 7.83 10.05 4.53
N ILE A 107 8.84 10.09 3.65
CA ILE A 107 10.23 9.82 4.02
C ILE A 107 10.75 10.85 5.02
N THR A 108 10.42 12.13 4.84
CA THR A 108 10.82 13.19 5.78
C THR A 108 10.20 12.93 7.16
N LEU A 109 8.92 12.59 7.23
CA LEU A 109 8.24 12.26 8.48
C LEU A 109 8.86 11.02 9.16
N ILE A 110 9.09 9.95 8.40
CA ILE A 110 9.72 8.72 8.89
C ILE A 110 11.12 9.01 9.45
N THR A 111 11.89 9.86 8.77
CA THR A 111 13.25 10.23 9.20
C THR A 111 13.23 10.97 10.54
N ILE A 112 12.28 11.88 10.74
CA ILE A 112 12.10 12.60 12.01
C ILE A 112 11.71 11.62 13.13
N VAL A 113 10.79 10.69 12.84
CA VAL A 113 10.26 9.72 13.81
C VAL A 113 11.28 8.65 14.19
N GLN A 114 12.08 8.16 13.25
CA GLN A 114 13.13 7.16 13.51
C GLN A 114 14.22 7.69 14.44
N GLN A 115 14.40 9.01 14.51
CA GLN A 115 15.35 9.63 15.42
C GLN A 115 14.94 9.49 16.90
N ASP A 116 13.64 9.35 17.18
CA ASP A 116 13.07 9.25 18.54
C ASP A 116 12.61 7.83 18.93
N ASN A 117 12.17 6.97 18.00
CA ASN A 117 11.59 5.66 18.35
C ASN A 117 12.16 4.50 17.49
N LYS A 118 13.03 3.70 18.11
CA LYS A 118 13.48 2.39 17.60
C LYS A 118 12.35 1.36 17.72
N ILE A 119 11.33 1.43 16.86
CA ILE A 119 10.32 0.37 16.75
C ILE A 119 10.20 -0.02 15.28
N ASP A 120 10.35 -1.31 15.00
CA ASP A 120 10.47 -1.94 13.68
C ASP A 120 9.23 -1.71 12.79
N LEU A 121 9.18 -0.54 12.12
CA LEU A 121 8.26 -0.25 11.02
C LEU A 121 8.41 -1.28 9.87
N ASN A 122 9.56 -1.95 9.78
CA ASN A 122 9.84 -2.97 8.77
C ASN A 122 8.85 -4.13 8.84
N HIS A 123 8.53 -4.67 10.02
CA HIS A 123 7.64 -5.83 10.13
C HIS A 123 6.19 -5.50 9.76
N PHE A 124 5.78 -4.23 9.87
CA PHE A 124 4.46 -3.77 9.41
C PHE A 124 4.45 -3.44 7.91
N LEU A 125 5.53 -2.86 7.39
CA LEU A 125 5.67 -2.51 5.96
C LEU A 125 5.76 -3.74 5.06
N PHE A 126 6.38 -4.83 5.52
CA PHE A 126 6.51 -6.07 4.73
C PHE A 126 5.27 -6.96 4.76
N GLY A 127 4.29 -6.64 5.61
CA GLY A 127 3.03 -7.38 5.74
C GLY A 127 3.21 -8.71 6.47
N ASN A 128 2.29 -8.98 7.41
CA ASN A 128 2.22 -10.28 8.08
C ASN A 128 0.87 -10.92 7.76
N ILE A 129 0.90 -12.04 7.03
CA ILE A 129 -0.30 -12.84 6.75
C ILE A 129 -0.70 -13.66 8.00
N LEU A 130 0.14 -13.67 9.04
CA LEU A 130 -0.04 -14.45 10.27
C LEU A 130 -0.61 -13.69 11.48
N SER A 131 -1.00 -12.40 11.36
CA SER A 131 -1.69 -11.69 12.45
C SER A 131 -3.19 -11.96 12.44
#